data_AF-A0A940USE9-F1
#
_entry.id   AF-A0A940USE9-F1
#
_cell.length_a   1.000
_cell.length_b   1.000
_cell.length_c   1.000
_cell.angle_alpha   90.00
_cell.angle_beta   90.00
_cell.angle_gamma   90.00
#
_symmetry.space_group_name_H-M   'P 1'
#
loop_
_entity.id
_entity.type
_entity.pdbx_description
1 polymer ?
#
loop_
_entity_poly.entity_id
_entity_poly.type
_entity_poly.pdbx_seq_one_letter_code
_entity_poly.pdbx_strand_id
1 'polypeptide(L)' 'VKWVEPEIVCEVFFHGWTDDGLMRQPTFVGLREDKSPKEAVRERPVGKGEA' A
#
# COMPACT_ATOMS: atom_id res chain seq x y z
N VAL A 1 8.47 16.88 -14.39
CA VAL A 1 8.21 15.51 -13.87
C VAL A 1 9.47 14.67 -14.06
N LYS A 2 9.86 13.87 -13.07
CA LYS A 2 11.02 12.98 -13.14
C LYS A 2 10.56 11.56 -12.79
N TRP A 3 10.66 10.66 -13.74
CA TRP A 3 10.38 9.24 -13.52
C TRP A 3 11.55 8.58 -12.79
N VAL A 4 11.25 7.54 -12.02
CA VAL A 4 12.20 6.72 -11.29
C VAL A 4 11.85 5.24 -11.49
N GLU A 5 12.84 4.38 -11.31
CA GLU A 5 12.63 2.93 -11.32
C GLU A 5 11.86 2.51 -10.03
N PRO A 6 10.87 1.60 -10.12
CA PRO A 6 10.02 1.24 -9.00
C PRO A 6 10.69 0.17 -8.11
N GLU A 7 11.71 0.59 -7.36
CA GLU A 7 12.55 -0.30 -6.54
C GLU A 7 12.24 -0.25 -5.04
N ILE A 8 11.58 0.81 -4.56
CA ILE A 8 11.40 1.10 -3.14
C ILE A 8 9.93 0.92 -2.75
N VAL A 9 9.68 0.19 -1.66
CA VAL A 9 8.35 0.03 -1.06
C VAL A 9 8.20 1.01 0.12
N CYS A 10 7.01 1.56 0.29
CA CYS A 10 6.65 2.34 1.46
C CYS A 10 5.39 1.80 2.13
N GLU A 11 5.27 2.12 3.40
CA GLU A 11 4.05 1.91 4.18
C GLU A 11 3.23 3.20 4.20
N VAL A 12 1.93 3.05 3.99
CA VAL A 12 0.97 4.15 3.90
C VAL A 12 -0.24 3.81 4.75
N PHE A 13 -0.63 4.72 5.64
CA PHE A 13 -1.92 4.68 6.31
C PHE A 13 -2.96 5.38 5.43
N PHE A 14 -4.16 4.81 5.30
CA PHE A 14 -5.23 5.39 4.51
C PHE A 14 -6.61 4.93 5.01
N HIS A 15 -7.66 5.71 4.74
CA HIS A 15 -9.01 5.47 5.26
C HIS A 15 -9.83 4.45 4.45
N GLY A 16 -9.27 3.94 3.35
CA GLY A 16 -9.92 3.00 2.45
C GLY A 16 -9.70 3.34 0.99
N TRP A 17 -10.14 2.44 0.12
CA TRP A 17 -10.02 2.61 -1.32
C TRP A 17 -11.22 3.38 -1.90
N THR A 18 -10.99 4.15 -2.95
CA THR A 18 -12.05 4.70 -3.82
C THR A 18 -12.50 3.65 -4.84
N ASP A 19 -13.62 3.92 -5.51
CA ASP A 19 -14.12 3.08 -6.60
C ASP A 19 -13.13 3.06 -7.79
N ASP A 20 -12.42 4.16 -8.02
CA ASP A 20 -11.34 4.27 -9.00
C ASP A 20 -10.01 3.61 -8.56
N GLY A 21 -9.98 2.98 -7.37
CA GLY A 21 -8.78 2.29 -6.87
C GLY A 21 -7.71 3.19 -6.29
N LEU A 22 -8.05 4.41 -5.85
CA LEU A 22 -7.12 5.32 -5.15
C LEU A 22 -7.25 5.18 -3.63
N MET A 23 -6.21 5.57 -2.89
CA MET A 23 -6.25 5.62 -1.43
C MET A 23 -6.92 6.93 -0.95
N ARG A 24 -7.85 6.84 0.00
CA ARG A 24 -8.49 8.01 0.62
C ARG A 24 -7.62 8.55 1.76
N GLN A 25 -7.23 9.82 1.64
CA GLN A 25 -6.42 10.55 2.63
C GLN A 25 -5.13 9.78 3.04
N PRO A 26 -4.26 9.43 2.08
CA PRO A 26 -3.06 8.66 2.36
C PRO A 26 -2.05 9.48 3.17
N THR A 27 -1.44 8.85 4.17
CA THR A 27 -0.35 9.39 4.97
C THR A 27 0.86 8.48 4.85
N PHE A 28 2.01 9.04 4.47
CA PHE A 28 3.27 8.32 4.46
C PHE A 28 3.68 7.94 5.88
N VAL A 29 3.99 6.67 6.10
CA VAL A 29 4.46 6.16 7.39
C VAL A 29 5.98 5.99 7.38
N GLY A 30 6.51 5.33 6.34
CA GLY A 30 7.93 5.02 6.24
C GLY A 30 8.28 4.18 5.02
N LEU A 31 9.58 3.96 4.80
CA LEU A 31 10.07 3.02 3.80
C LEU A 31 10.11 1.60 4.37
N ARG A 32 9.94 0.61 3.51
CA ARG A 32 9.93 -0.83 3.83
C ARG A 32 11.06 -1.52 3.08
N GLU A 33 12.26 -1.45 3.65
CA GLU A 33 13.46 -2.10 3.10
C GLU A 33 13.38 -3.64 3.18
N ASP A 34 12.49 -4.15 4.03
CA ASP A 34 12.23 -5.58 4.23
C ASP A 34 11.34 -6.21 3.14
N LYS A 35 10.76 -5.40 2.25
CA LYS A 35 9.82 -5.86 1.22
C LYS A 35 10.32 -5.59 -0.19
N SER A 36 10.07 -6.53 -1.10
CA SER A 36 10.28 -6.35 -2.52
C SER A 36 9.12 -5.60 -3.19
N PRO A 37 9.36 -4.83 -4.26
CA PRO A 37 8.29 -4.13 -5.00
C PRO A 37 7.17 -5.04 -5.52
N LYS A 38 7.48 -6.32 -5.79
CA LYS A 38 6.51 -7.31 -6.27
C LYS A 38 5.52 -7.75 -5.20
N GLU A 39 5.84 -7.55 -3.92
CA GLU A 39 4.96 -7.85 -2.79
C GLU A 39 3.97 -6.72 -2.49
N ALA A 40 4.19 -5.52 -3.05
CA ALA A 40 3.29 -4.37 -2.90
C ALA A 40 2.02 -4.54 -3.75
N VAL A 41 1.16 -5.48 -3.35
CA VAL A 41 -0.13 -5.79 -3.98
C VAL A 41 -1.29 -5.23 -3.16
N ARG A 42 -2.47 -5.08 -3.78
CA ARG A 42 -3.66 -4.60 -3.08
C ARG A 42 -4.09 -5.62 -2.02
N GLU A 43 -3.97 -5.22 -0.77
CA GLU A 43 -4.36 -6.04 0.38
C GLU A 43 -5.87 -6.30 0.36
N ARG A 44 -6.24 -7.53 0.69
CA ARG A 44 -7.63 -7.94 0.92
C ARG A 44 -7.85 -8.05 2.42
N PRO A 45 -9.03 -7.65 2.93
CA PRO A 45 -9.36 -7.93 4.32
C PRO A 45 -9.20 -9.43 4.57
N VAL A 46 -8.38 -9.79 5.54
CA VAL A 46 -8.40 -11.16 6.05
C VAL A 46 -9.74 -11.27 6.75
N GLY A 47 -10.65 -12.09 6.21
CA GLY A 47 -11.97 -12.30 6.80
C GLY A 47 -11.79 -12.59 8.29
N LYS A 48 -12.63 -11.98 9.14
CA LYS A 48 -12.64 -12.29 10.58
C LYS A 48 -12.70 -13.81 10.70
N GLY A 49 -11.64 -14.43 11.23
CA GLY A 49 -11.70 -15.81 11.67
C GLY A 49 -12.86 -15.90 12.66
N GLU A 50 -13.89 -16.67 12.30
CA GLU A 50 -14.94 -17.06 13.22
C GLU A 50 -14.27 -17.88 14.33
N ALA A 51 -14.36 -17.37 15.56
CA ALA A 51 -14.07 -18.10 16.78
C ALA A 51 -15.40 -18.53 17.41
#